data_AF-A0A932PH37-F1
#
_entry.id   AF-A0A932PH37-F1
#
_cell.length_a   1.000
_cell.length_b   1.000
_cell.length_c   1.000
_cell.angle_alpha   90.00
_cell.angle_beta   90.00
_cell.angle_gamma   90.00
#
_symmetry.space_group_name_H-M   'P 1'
#
loop_
_entity.id
_entity.type
_entity.pdbx_description
1 polymer ?
#
loop_
_entity_poly.entity_id
_entity_poly.type
_entity_poly.pdbx_seq_one_letter_code
_entity_poly.pdbx_strand_id
1 'polypeptide(L)'
;MAVASQEQRAKTAQKMLDPANNFTYLDQTYFLETCPISPPHGYFVNSMATKKATPRVISTEKDQFTFEKMKITDVLDKIAYIKFRPVTNNTEGQPGAITFSTTLVRDLKTTGERAGMVPCWFLPWYSAKIIQMSIPDVNTAQFTPPGYDPIPNPRLFFTAAINGCSVFAYGNPRSPRVAHAGINGALRDCIQAQDFQSLGGESHQVWRNLLEGIKVDGTGRVVPKTAAEHKSGTLKQNRAGGSFGEVSRLQYVSRLKPNGNFEAVTNESDAFEKYLEKNRTGYVTKVQVNPFGCVFGLRNDGGAWAFTLQRNACVSYHRVYVKKSLFSKAKTVSHGPDKKTPDLLFYSAVNLGFTRFFPQPSLVHYHAKESIQIY
;
A
#
# COMPACT_ATOMS: atom_id res chain seq x y z
N MET A 1 -8.81 -10.36 26.16
CA MET A 1 -9.31 -9.01 25.83
C MET A 1 -10.22 -9.14 24.62
N ALA A 2 -11.42 -8.55 24.64
CA ALA A 2 -12.29 -8.57 23.47
C ALA A 2 -11.65 -7.77 22.32
N VAL A 3 -11.48 -8.40 21.17
CA VAL A 3 -10.98 -7.73 19.97
C VAL A 3 -12.08 -6.79 19.46
N ALA A 4 -11.80 -5.48 19.39
CA ALA A 4 -12.74 -4.50 18.87
C ALA A 4 -13.22 -4.91 17.46
N SER A 5 -14.53 -4.74 17.20
CA SER A 5 -15.11 -5.06 15.90
C SER A 5 -14.51 -4.19 14.79
N GLN A 6 -14.55 -4.64 13.54
CA GLN A 6 -14.03 -3.85 12.42
C GLN A 6 -14.73 -2.49 12.31
N GLU A 7 -16.02 -2.43 12.63
CA GLU A 7 -16.79 -1.19 12.64
C GLU A 7 -16.30 -0.23 13.73
N GLN A 8 -16.02 -0.74 14.94
CA GLN A 8 -15.42 0.06 16.01
C GLN A 8 -14.03 0.57 15.62
N ARG A 9 -13.21 -0.26 14.96
CA ARG A 9 -11.91 0.17 14.44
C ARG A 9 -12.04 1.26 13.38
N ALA A 10 -12.98 1.13 12.45
CA ALA A 10 -13.23 2.15 11.42
C ALA A 10 -13.70 3.48 12.03
N LYS A 11 -14.63 3.44 13.01
CA LYS A 11 -15.07 4.64 13.75
C LYS A 11 -13.91 5.28 14.53
N THR A 12 -13.06 4.45 15.15
CA THR A 12 -11.86 4.90 15.85
C THR A 12 -10.87 5.55 14.88
N ALA A 13 -10.64 4.95 13.71
CA ALA A 13 -9.80 5.52 12.64
C ALA A 13 -10.29 6.91 12.22
N GLN A 14 -11.60 7.01 11.95
CA GLN A 14 -12.24 8.26 11.55
C GLN A 14 -12.04 9.34 12.61
N LYS A 15 -12.26 9.01 13.89
CA LYS A 15 -12.07 9.93 15.01
C LYS A 15 -10.61 10.34 15.19
N MET A 16 -9.67 9.40 15.14
CA MET A 16 -8.25 9.67 15.43
C MET A 16 -7.56 10.50 14.35
N LEU A 17 -8.00 10.35 13.10
CA LEU A 17 -7.36 10.99 11.95
C LEU A 17 -8.10 12.24 11.46
N ASP A 18 -9.30 12.50 11.97
CA ASP A 18 -10.02 13.74 11.69
C ASP A 18 -9.31 14.94 12.33
N PRO A 19 -8.91 15.96 11.54
CA PRO A 19 -8.22 17.15 12.02
C PRO A 19 -8.98 17.95 13.09
N ALA A 20 -10.31 17.80 13.18
CA ALA A 20 -11.11 18.45 14.22
C ALA A 20 -10.87 17.84 15.61
N ASN A 21 -10.28 16.64 15.68
CA ASN A 21 -9.93 15.99 16.93
C ASN A 21 -8.45 16.26 17.28
N ASN A 22 -8.18 16.69 18.50
CA ASN A 22 -6.84 17.04 18.99
C ASN A 22 -5.97 15.82 19.36
N PHE A 23 -5.94 14.79 18.51
CA PHE A 23 -5.02 13.66 18.72
C PHE A 23 -3.59 14.04 18.39
N THR A 24 -2.64 13.54 19.17
CA THR A 24 -1.23 13.82 18.94
C THR A 24 -0.71 13.06 17.72
N TYR A 25 0.42 13.53 17.18
CA TYR A 25 1.15 12.80 16.14
C TYR A 25 1.47 11.35 16.57
N LEU A 26 1.80 11.13 17.84
CA LEU A 26 2.11 9.80 18.38
C LEU A 26 0.89 8.89 18.41
N ASP A 27 -0.28 9.41 18.80
CA ASP A 27 -1.53 8.65 18.81
C ASP A 27 -1.92 8.18 17.40
N GLN A 28 -1.83 9.09 16.43
CA GLN A 28 -2.13 8.82 15.03
C GLN A 28 -1.14 7.80 14.45
N THR A 29 0.14 7.96 14.77
CA THR A 29 1.21 7.06 14.33
C THR A 29 0.98 5.66 14.89
N TYR A 30 0.75 5.53 16.20
CA TYR A 30 0.47 4.25 16.83
C TYR A 30 -0.76 3.56 16.23
N PHE A 31 -1.83 4.32 15.98
CA PHE A 31 -3.04 3.77 15.35
C PHE A 31 -2.74 3.22 13.95
N LEU A 32 -2.11 4.02 13.07
CA LEU A 32 -1.77 3.60 11.72
C LEU A 32 -0.73 2.47 11.69
N GLU A 33 0.17 2.41 12.67
CA GLU A 33 1.19 1.37 12.77
C GLU A 33 0.64 0.03 13.29
N THR A 34 -0.52 0.02 13.95
CA THR A 34 -1.11 -1.19 14.57
C THR A 34 -2.42 -1.66 13.96
N CYS A 35 -3.17 -0.78 13.28
CA CYS A 35 -4.46 -1.11 12.67
C CYS A 35 -4.27 -1.59 11.22
N PRO A 36 -4.57 -2.86 10.87
CA PRO A 36 -4.40 -3.34 9.49
C PRO A 36 -5.30 -2.57 8.52
N ILE A 37 -4.68 -1.83 7.60
CA ILE A 37 -5.37 -1.03 6.58
C ILE A 37 -5.13 -1.65 5.21
N SER A 38 -6.21 -1.85 4.45
CA SER A 38 -6.21 -2.27 3.05
C SER A 38 -6.74 -1.11 2.20
N PRO A 39 -5.88 -0.22 1.68
CA PRO A 39 -6.32 0.87 0.81
C PRO A 39 -7.11 0.36 -0.40
N PRO A 40 -8.00 1.16 -0.99
CA PRO A 40 -8.67 0.79 -2.23
C PRO A 40 -7.65 0.72 -3.38
N HIS A 41 -7.99 -0.01 -4.44
CA HIS A 41 -7.16 -0.10 -5.66
C HIS A 41 -6.91 1.26 -6.34
N GLY A 42 -7.75 2.26 -6.05
CA GLY A 42 -7.51 3.67 -6.40
C GLY A 42 -7.16 3.88 -7.87
N TYR A 43 -8.11 3.62 -8.76
CA TYR A 43 -7.90 3.78 -10.20
C TYR A 43 -7.81 5.25 -10.60
N PHE A 44 -6.75 5.57 -11.34
CA PHE A 44 -6.57 6.88 -11.98
C PHE A 44 -7.59 7.10 -13.10
N VAL A 45 -8.34 8.20 -13.07
CA VAL A 45 -9.05 8.71 -14.26
C VAL A 45 -8.05 9.48 -15.12
N ASN A 46 -7.93 9.13 -16.41
CA ASN A 46 -6.92 9.69 -17.34
C ASN A 46 -6.87 11.22 -17.42
N SER A 47 -7.92 11.92 -16.99
CA SER A 47 -8.04 13.39 -17.02
C SER A 47 -7.22 14.13 -15.94
N MET A 48 -6.58 13.44 -14.98
CA MET A 48 -6.01 14.05 -13.78
C MET A 48 -4.49 14.32 -13.83
N ALA A 49 -3.79 14.02 -14.93
CA ALA A 49 -2.34 14.22 -14.99
C ALA A 49 -1.84 14.75 -16.32
N THR A 50 -0.77 15.54 -16.22
CA THR A 50 0.07 15.88 -17.37
C THR A 50 0.93 14.67 -17.71
N LYS A 51 0.81 14.19 -18.94
CA LYS A 51 1.68 13.14 -19.47
C LYS A 51 3.02 13.76 -19.82
N LYS A 52 4.10 13.20 -19.27
CA LYS A 52 5.44 13.48 -19.79
C LYS A 52 5.81 12.36 -20.74
N ALA A 53 6.10 12.70 -21.99
CA ALA A 53 6.63 11.75 -22.96
C ALA A 53 7.84 11.03 -22.34
N THR A 54 7.72 9.72 -22.21
CA THR A 54 8.79 8.82 -21.77
C THR A 54 9.17 7.98 -22.99
N PRO A 55 10.46 7.64 -23.21
CA PRO A 55 10.83 6.75 -24.29
C PRO A 55 9.96 5.50 -24.26
N ARG A 56 9.38 5.13 -25.40
CA ARG A 56 8.54 3.93 -25.52
C ARG A 56 9.44 2.71 -25.31
N VAL A 57 9.08 1.83 -24.38
CA VAL A 57 9.59 0.47 -24.35
C VAL A 57 8.63 -0.34 -25.22
N ILE A 58 9.12 -0.98 -26.28
CA ILE A 58 8.26 -1.65 -27.26
C ILE A 58 8.09 -3.12 -26.84
N SER A 59 6.85 -3.51 -26.52
CA SER A 59 6.44 -4.89 -26.25
C SER A 59 6.58 -5.80 -27.49
N THR A 60 6.80 -7.10 -27.27
CA THR A 60 6.94 -8.17 -28.29
C THR A 60 5.61 -8.58 -28.91
N GLU A 61 4.51 -8.31 -28.24
CA GLU A 61 3.17 -8.72 -28.67
C GLU A 61 2.45 -7.57 -29.41
N LYS A 62 1.36 -7.92 -30.09
CA LYS A 62 0.52 -7.00 -30.88
C LYS A 62 0.00 -5.78 -30.09
N ASP A 63 0.11 -5.80 -28.76
CA ASP A 63 -0.20 -4.67 -27.88
C ASP A 63 1.09 -3.98 -27.39
N GLN A 64 1.39 -2.82 -27.98
CA GLN A 64 2.49 -1.96 -27.52
C GLN A 64 2.16 -1.37 -26.14
N PHE A 65 2.71 -1.97 -25.07
CA PHE A 65 2.68 -1.36 -23.75
C PHE A 65 3.63 -0.16 -23.68
N THR A 66 3.09 1.04 -23.44
CA THR A 66 3.91 2.24 -23.23
C THR A 66 3.99 2.56 -21.75
N PHE A 67 5.19 2.42 -21.17
CA PHE A 67 5.49 2.97 -19.86
C PHE A 67 5.46 4.49 -19.93
N GLU A 68 4.59 5.10 -19.13
CA GLU A 68 4.51 6.56 -19.07
C GLU A 68 4.70 7.05 -17.64
N LYS A 69 5.38 8.19 -17.54
CA LYS A 69 5.49 8.94 -16.31
C LYS A 69 4.42 10.03 -16.29
N MET A 70 3.52 9.94 -15.33
CA MET A 70 2.40 10.86 -15.15
C MET A 70 2.68 11.74 -13.93
N LYS A 71 2.44 13.04 -14.05
CA LYS A 71 2.57 13.97 -12.93
C LYS A 71 1.22 14.58 -12.62
N ILE A 72 0.77 14.39 -11.37
CA ILE A 72 -0.37 15.10 -10.81
C ILE A 72 0.12 16.47 -10.37
N THR A 73 -0.43 17.53 -10.96
CA THR A 73 0.00 18.92 -10.73
C THR A 73 -1.06 19.74 -10.02
N ASP A 74 -2.33 19.55 -10.35
CA ASP A 74 -3.46 20.23 -9.72
C ASP A 74 -3.64 19.74 -8.27
N VAL A 75 -3.88 20.66 -7.34
CA VAL A 75 -4.15 20.32 -5.94
C VAL A 75 -5.48 19.57 -5.78
N LEU A 76 -6.46 19.85 -6.66
CA LEU A 76 -7.77 19.20 -6.65
C LEU A 76 -7.68 17.69 -6.95
N ASP A 77 -6.58 17.27 -7.58
CA ASP A 77 -6.28 15.88 -7.95
C ASP A 77 -5.30 15.18 -7.02
N LYS A 78 -4.63 15.93 -6.14
CA LYS A 78 -3.65 15.40 -5.19
C LYS A 78 -4.26 15.14 -3.82
N ILE A 79 -5.27 15.91 -3.45
CA ILE A 79 -5.96 15.78 -2.17
C ILE A 79 -7.23 14.95 -2.39
N ALA A 80 -7.40 13.94 -1.55
CA ALA A 80 -8.65 13.19 -1.43
C ALA A 80 -9.18 13.34 -0.01
N TYR A 81 -10.51 13.34 0.11
CA TYR A 81 -11.18 13.12 1.38
C TYR A 81 -11.52 11.64 1.50
N ILE A 82 -11.17 11.05 2.64
CA ILE A 82 -11.35 9.63 2.91
C ILE A 82 -12.35 9.37 4.03
N LYS A 83 -13.08 8.26 3.92
CA LYS A 83 -13.99 7.79 4.95
C LYS A 83 -13.70 6.32 5.24
N PHE A 84 -13.24 6.05 6.46
CA PHE A 84 -12.90 4.68 6.87
C PHE A 84 -14.13 3.81 7.02
N ARG A 85 -14.00 2.55 6.62
CA ARG A 85 -15.06 1.54 6.72
C ARG A 85 -14.47 0.13 6.83
N PRO A 86 -15.23 -0.85 7.32
CA PRO A 86 -14.84 -2.25 7.24
C PRO A 86 -14.67 -2.74 5.80
N VAL A 87 -13.80 -3.73 5.58
CA VAL A 87 -13.84 -4.56 4.37
C VAL A 87 -14.97 -5.58 4.53
N THR A 88 -16.00 -5.47 3.70
CA THR A 88 -17.22 -6.28 3.88
C THR A 88 -17.19 -7.62 3.14
N ASN A 89 -16.32 -7.75 2.14
CA ASN A 89 -16.19 -8.95 1.31
C ASN A 89 -14.78 -9.04 0.69
N ASN A 90 -14.46 -10.19 0.10
CA ASN A 90 -13.17 -10.46 -0.53
C ASN A 90 -12.92 -9.64 -1.81
N THR A 91 -13.97 -9.12 -2.45
CA THR A 91 -13.82 -8.33 -3.70
C THR A 91 -13.36 -6.90 -3.42
N GLU A 92 -13.56 -6.41 -2.20
CA GLU A 92 -13.17 -5.05 -1.78
C GLU A 92 -11.74 -4.96 -1.25
N GLY A 93 -11.07 -6.10 -1.02
CA GLY A 93 -9.71 -6.14 -0.49
C GLY A 93 -9.52 -7.30 0.48
N GLN A 94 -8.89 -7.00 1.61
CA GLN A 94 -8.47 -8.00 2.60
C GLN A 94 -9.47 -8.07 3.76
N PRO A 95 -10.36 -9.08 3.81
CA PRO A 95 -11.33 -9.19 4.91
C PRO A 95 -10.62 -9.27 6.25
N GLY A 96 -11.20 -8.68 7.29
CA GLY A 96 -10.51 -8.52 8.57
C GLY A 96 -9.86 -7.15 8.77
N ALA A 97 -9.51 -6.47 7.68
CA ALA A 97 -8.89 -5.15 7.70
C ALA A 97 -9.96 -4.02 7.70
N ILE A 98 -9.50 -2.79 7.92
CA ILE A 98 -10.26 -1.61 7.53
C ILE A 98 -9.81 -1.12 6.14
N THR A 99 -10.72 -0.49 5.42
CA THR A 99 -10.44 0.20 4.15
C THR A 99 -11.05 1.61 4.21
N PHE A 100 -11.00 2.34 3.10
CA PHE A 100 -11.62 3.65 2.99
C PHE A 100 -12.13 3.91 1.58
N SER A 101 -13.21 4.67 1.47
CA SER A 101 -13.58 5.32 0.21
C SER A 101 -12.75 6.58 0.02
N THR A 102 -12.44 6.93 -1.23
CA THR A 102 -11.71 8.13 -1.61
C THR A 102 -12.58 8.99 -2.52
N THR A 103 -12.72 10.27 -2.20
CA THR A 103 -13.36 11.25 -3.09
C THR A 103 -12.42 12.43 -3.27
N LEU A 104 -12.17 12.84 -4.51
CA LEU A 104 -11.22 13.92 -4.81
C LEU A 104 -11.85 15.27 -4.52
N VAL A 105 -11.01 16.28 -4.27
CA VAL A 105 -11.54 17.63 -3.97
C VAL A 105 -12.29 18.23 -5.14
N ARG A 106 -11.95 17.90 -6.38
CA ARG A 106 -12.72 18.32 -7.57
C ARG A 106 -14.21 17.95 -7.51
N ASP A 107 -14.55 16.90 -6.77
CA ASP A 107 -15.91 16.40 -6.60
C ASP A 107 -16.57 16.91 -5.29
N LEU A 108 -15.83 17.69 -4.47
CA LEU A 108 -16.25 18.20 -3.15
C LEU A 108 -15.90 19.69 -3.03
N LYS A 109 -16.75 20.55 -3.58
CA LYS A 109 -16.49 21.99 -3.71
C LYS A 109 -16.57 22.74 -2.39
N THR A 110 -17.50 22.34 -1.53
CA THR A 110 -17.86 23.04 -0.30
C THR A 110 -17.36 22.31 0.95
N THR A 111 -17.25 23.04 2.05
CA THR A 111 -16.90 22.50 3.38
C THR A 111 -17.97 21.52 3.87
N GLY A 112 -19.25 21.78 3.57
CA GLY A 112 -20.36 20.91 3.92
C GLY A 112 -20.26 19.52 3.28
N GLU A 113 -19.88 19.44 2.00
CA GLU A 113 -19.68 18.17 1.28
C GLU A 113 -18.52 17.34 1.85
N ARG A 114 -17.56 17.99 2.52
CA ARG A 114 -16.36 17.37 3.11
C ARG A 114 -16.58 16.94 4.57
N ALA A 115 -17.73 17.27 5.15
CA ALA A 115 -18.00 17.04 6.58
C ALA A 115 -17.92 15.55 6.95
N GLY A 116 -17.21 15.25 8.04
CA GLY A 116 -17.01 13.88 8.52
C GLY A 116 -16.08 13.02 7.67
N MET A 117 -15.27 13.63 6.80
CA MET A 117 -14.22 12.95 6.03
C MET A 117 -12.83 13.47 6.42
N VAL A 118 -11.80 12.63 6.28
CA VAL A 118 -10.42 13.02 6.59
C VAL A 118 -9.71 13.46 5.30
N PRO A 119 -9.13 14.67 5.22
CA PRO A 119 -8.30 15.05 4.08
C PRO A 119 -6.96 14.30 4.11
N CYS A 120 -6.51 13.81 2.96
CA CYS A 120 -5.19 13.18 2.80
C CYS A 120 -4.59 13.53 1.43
N TRP A 121 -3.26 13.54 1.37
CA TRP A 121 -2.54 13.44 0.10
C TRP A 121 -2.69 12.01 -0.42
N PHE A 122 -3.35 11.84 -1.56
CA PHE A 122 -3.62 10.51 -2.11
C PHE A 122 -2.81 10.26 -3.38
N LEU A 123 -2.05 9.17 -3.39
CA LEU A 123 -1.28 8.75 -4.57
C LEU A 123 -1.94 7.56 -5.27
N PRO A 124 -2.72 7.81 -6.34
CA PRO A 124 -3.40 6.77 -7.10
C PRO A 124 -2.42 5.89 -7.88
N TRP A 125 -2.96 4.83 -8.48
CA TRP A 125 -2.20 3.89 -9.29
C TRP A 125 -2.82 3.70 -10.68
N TYR A 126 -1.98 3.32 -11.65
CA TYR A 126 -2.42 2.87 -12.96
C TYR A 126 -1.41 1.89 -13.57
N SER A 127 -1.91 0.91 -14.32
CA SER A 127 -1.09 -0.15 -14.91
C SER A 127 -0.08 0.41 -15.92
N ALA A 128 1.17 -0.06 -15.81
CA ALA A 128 2.30 0.35 -16.65
C ALA A 128 2.60 1.85 -16.59
N LYS A 129 2.32 2.51 -15.46
CA LYS A 129 2.60 3.94 -15.24
C LYS A 129 3.43 4.17 -14.00
N ILE A 130 4.17 5.26 -14.01
CA ILE A 130 4.74 5.88 -12.81
C ILE A 130 3.98 7.17 -12.55
N ILE A 131 3.06 7.13 -11.59
CA ILE A 131 2.31 8.31 -11.17
C ILE A 131 3.11 9.03 -10.09
N GLN A 132 3.26 10.35 -10.22
CA GLN A 132 4.04 11.17 -9.29
C GLN A 132 3.27 12.39 -8.83
N MET A 133 3.51 12.79 -7.58
CA MET A 133 3.17 14.13 -7.12
C MET A 133 4.27 14.72 -6.24
N SER A 134 4.16 16.01 -5.98
CA SER A 134 4.99 16.74 -5.02
C SER A 134 4.08 17.25 -3.92
N ILE A 135 4.47 17.01 -2.68
CA ILE A 135 3.75 17.43 -1.50
C ILE A 135 4.41 18.73 -1.00
N PRO A 136 3.65 19.83 -0.83
CA PRO A 136 4.19 21.12 -0.40
C PRO A 136 4.54 21.13 1.10
N ASP A 137 5.40 22.08 1.49
CA ASP A 137 5.80 22.34 2.88
C ASP A 137 4.60 22.74 3.76
N VAL A 138 4.76 22.68 5.09
CA VAL A 138 3.72 23.06 6.08
C VAL A 138 3.41 24.55 6.06
N ASN A 139 4.34 25.38 5.56
CA ASN A 139 4.12 26.83 5.40
C ASN A 139 2.93 27.15 4.47
N THR A 140 2.46 26.19 3.67
CA THR A 140 1.18 26.29 2.98
C THR A 140 0.08 25.76 3.89
N ALA A 141 -0.59 26.61 4.66
CA ALA A 141 -1.65 26.15 5.58
C ALA A 141 -2.88 25.60 4.85
N GLN A 142 -3.29 26.26 3.76
CA GLN A 142 -4.47 25.91 2.97
C GLN A 142 -4.29 26.28 1.49
N PHE A 143 -5.17 25.76 0.64
CA PHE A 143 -5.27 26.07 -0.79
C PHE A 143 -6.64 26.65 -1.09
N THR A 144 -6.72 27.63 -1.99
CA THR A 144 -7.99 28.27 -2.39
C THR A 144 -8.14 28.28 -3.92
N PRO A 145 -8.39 27.12 -4.57
CA PRO A 145 -8.66 27.08 -6.00
C PRO A 145 -9.95 27.85 -6.34
N PRO A 146 -10.06 28.48 -7.53
CA PRO A 146 -11.27 29.20 -7.93
C PRO A 146 -12.52 28.30 -7.90
N GLY A 147 -13.56 28.73 -7.19
CA GLY A 147 -14.83 28.00 -7.07
C GLY A 147 -14.84 26.88 -6.02
N TYR A 148 -13.85 26.83 -5.12
CA TYR A 148 -13.78 25.86 -4.02
C TYR A 148 -13.61 26.58 -2.68
N ASP A 149 -14.26 26.06 -1.64
CA ASP A 149 -13.97 26.44 -0.26
C ASP A 149 -12.51 26.09 0.09
N PRO A 150 -11.87 26.84 1.01
CA PRO A 150 -10.50 26.58 1.43
C PRO A 150 -10.25 25.11 1.75
N ILE A 151 -9.16 24.57 1.21
CA ILE A 151 -8.75 23.17 1.35
C ILE A 151 -7.57 23.13 2.31
N PRO A 152 -7.66 22.45 3.46
CA PRO A 152 -6.53 22.36 4.39
C PRO A 152 -5.35 21.62 3.74
N ASN A 153 -4.12 21.89 4.17
CA ASN A 153 -2.96 21.09 3.82
C ASN A 153 -2.91 19.81 4.66
N PRO A 154 -3.16 18.62 4.06
CA PRO A 154 -3.26 17.40 4.83
C PRO A 154 -1.95 17.01 5.50
N ARG A 155 -2.05 16.52 6.74
CA ARG A 155 -0.95 15.87 7.47
C ARG A 155 -0.85 14.37 7.21
N LEU A 156 -1.83 13.81 6.50
CA LEU A 156 -1.98 12.39 6.20
C LEU A 156 -1.66 12.14 4.72
N PHE A 157 -1.03 11.01 4.44
CA PHE A 157 -0.79 10.51 3.09
C PHE A 157 -1.16 9.04 3.00
N PHE A 158 -1.75 8.64 1.87
CA PHE A 158 -1.95 7.24 1.50
C PHE A 158 -1.65 7.03 0.02
N THR A 159 -1.18 5.83 -0.32
CA THR A 159 -1.23 5.34 -1.70
C THR A 159 -2.49 4.52 -1.93
N ALA A 160 -2.84 4.32 -3.20
CA ALA A 160 -3.67 3.18 -3.61
C ALA A 160 -3.03 1.84 -3.16
N ALA A 161 -3.81 0.77 -3.19
CA ALA A 161 -3.36 -0.57 -2.85
C ALA A 161 -2.07 -0.96 -3.60
N ILE A 162 -1.08 -1.48 -2.88
CA ILE A 162 0.20 -1.90 -3.45
C ILE A 162 0.18 -3.42 -3.62
N ASN A 163 -0.15 -3.94 -4.81
CA ASN A 163 -0.12 -5.38 -5.08
C ASN A 163 0.98 -5.70 -6.11
N GLY A 164 2.20 -5.95 -5.63
CA GLY A 164 3.37 -6.09 -6.51
C GLY A 164 3.95 -4.77 -7.05
N CYS A 165 3.42 -3.63 -6.59
CA CYS A 165 3.83 -2.29 -6.99
C CYS A 165 5.09 -1.84 -6.23
N SER A 166 5.70 -0.73 -6.69
CA SER A 166 6.77 -0.03 -5.99
C SER A 166 6.34 1.40 -5.68
N VAL A 167 6.67 1.86 -4.47
CA VAL A 167 6.40 3.23 -4.02
C VAL A 167 7.71 3.88 -3.64
N PHE A 168 7.91 5.11 -4.08
CA PHE A 168 9.12 5.88 -3.86
C PHE A 168 8.78 7.19 -3.16
N ALA A 169 9.63 7.61 -2.23
CA ALA A 169 9.61 8.94 -1.62
C ALA A 169 11.01 9.55 -1.70
N TYR A 170 11.15 10.77 -2.20
CA TYR A 170 12.47 11.38 -2.38
C TYR A 170 12.45 12.91 -2.31
N GLY A 171 13.60 13.50 -1.98
CA GLY A 171 13.78 14.95 -1.85
C GLY A 171 13.81 15.42 -0.40
N ASN A 172 13.38 16.67 -0.16
CA ASN A 172 13.34 17.26 1.16
C ASN A 172 12.20 16.62 1.98
N PRO A 173 12.44 16.14 3.22
CA PRO A 173 11.40 15.55 4.05
C PRO A 173 10.20 16.45 4.34
N ARG A 174 10.36 17.77 4.29
CA ARG A 174 9.25 18.72 4.48
C ARG A 174 8.42 18.94 3.21
N SER A 175 9.00 18.69 2.04
CA SER A 175 8.34 18.87 0.74
C SER A 175 8.67 17.72 -0.22
N PRO A 176 8.33 16.47 0.13
CA PRO A 176 8.79 15.30 -0.59
C PRO A 176 8.10 15.18 -1.95
N ARG A 177 8.75 14.43 -2.84
CA ARG A 177 8.15 13.89 -4.04
C ARG A 177 7.87 12.42 -3.82
N VAL A 178 6.67 12.00 -4.19
CA VAL A 178 6.24 10.60 -4.06
C VAL A 178 5.88 10.06 -5.43
N ALA A 179 6.11 8.76 -5.63
CA ALA A 179 5.79 8.07 -6.87
C ALA A 179 5.26 6.67 -6.61
N HIS A 180 4.26 6.25 -7.38
CA HIS A 180 3.69 4.91 -7.36
C HIS A 180 3.85 4.32 -8.76
N ALA A 181 4.52 3.17 -8.83
CA ALA A 181 4.80 2.45 -10.05
C ALA A 181 4.28 1.02 -9.96
N GLY A 182 3.63 0.53 -11.00
CA GLY A 182 3.21 -0.87 -11.04
C GLY A 182 2.56 -1.24 -12.36
N ILE A 183 2.19 -2.51 -12.47
CA ILE A 183 1.59 -3.10 -13.66
C ILE A 183 0.59 -4.17 -13.25
N ASN A 184 -0.48 -4.34 -14.02
CA ASN A 184 -1.33 -5.52 -13.94
C ASN A 184 -0.56 -6.72 -14.52
N GLY A 185 -0.38 -7.77 -13.74
CA GLY A 185 0.37 -8.97 -14.16
C GLY A 185 1.86 -8.90 -13.84
N ALA A 186 2.66 -9.72 -14.51
CA ALA A 186 4.10 -9.77 -14.30
C ALA A 186 4.82 -8.83 -15.26
N LEU A 187 5.69 -7.96 -14.73
CA LEU A 187 6.43 -6.99 -15.52
C LEU A 187 7.28 -7.62 -16.64
N ARG A 188 7.82 -8.82 -16.39
CA ARG A 188 8.63 -9.57 -17.35
C ARG A 188 7.83 -9.99 -18.60
N ASP A 189 6.51 -10.09 -18.49
CA ASP A 189 5.63 -10.49 -19.59
C ASP A 189 5.26 -9.27 -20.46
N CYS A 190 5.54 -8.05 -19.97
CA CYS A 190 5.18 -6.79 -20.65
C CYS A 190 6.40 -6.04 -21.23
N ILE A 191 7.61 -6.59 -21.06
CA ILE A 191 8.88 -6.01 -21.53
C ILE A 191 9.67 -7.10 -22.24
N GLN A 192 10.36 -6.75 -23.32
CA GLN A 192 11.32 -7.64 -23.98
C GLN A 192 12.33 -8.20 -22.98
N ALA A 193 12.65 -9.49 -23.08
CA ALA A 193 13.60 -10.11 -22.15
C ALA A 193 14.94 -9.35 -22.09
N GLN A 194 15.46 -8.89 -23.23
CA GLN A 194 16.69 -8.11 -23.29
C GLN A 194 16.60 -6.75 -22.58
N ASP A 195 15.48 -6.03 -22.73
CA ASP A 195 15.26 -4.72 -22.09
C ASP A 195 14.97 -4.90 -20.60
N PHE A 196 14.31 -5.98 -20.22
CA PHE A 196 14.10 -6.33 -18.82
C PHE A 196 15.43 -6.58 -18.12
N GLN A 197 16.35 -7.32 -18.75
CA GLN A 197 17.70 -7.57 -18.22
C GLN A 197 18.55 -6.29 -18.17
N SER A 198 18.55 -5.46 -19.21
CA SER A 198 19.30 -4.19 -19.21
C SER A 198 18.78 -3.19 -18.16
N LEU A 199 17.50 -3.30 -17.78
CA LEU A 199 16.88 -2.54 -16.70
C LEU A 199 17.03 -3.18 -15.32
N GLY A 200 17.85 -4.23 -15.18
CA GLY A 200 18.24 -4.84 -13.91
C GLY A 200 17.66 -6.23 -13.65
N GLY A 201 16.85 -6.78 -14.56
CA GLY A 201 16.34 -8.15 -14.49
C GLY A 201 15.36 -8.41 -13.34
N GLU A 202 15.03 -7.41 -12.54
CA GLU A 202 14.16 -7.52 -11.38
C GLU A 202 13.14 -6.40 -11.34
N SER A 203 11.88 -6.73 -11.06
CA SER A 203 10.76 -5.77 -11.17
C SER A 203 10.99 -4.44 -10.44
N HIS A 204 11.53 -4.48 -9.22
CA HIS A 204 11.83 -3.28 -8.44
C HIS A 204 12.96 -2.45 -9.06
N GLN A 205 14.01 -3.10 -9.59
CA GLN A 205 15.11 -2.43 -10.28
C GLN A 205 14.64 -1.77 -11.58
N VAL A 206 13.79 -2.46 -12.34
CA VAL A 206 13.16 -1.91 -13.54
C VAL A 206 12.37 -0.65 -13.19
N TRP A 207 11.53 -0.68 -12.15
CA TRP A 207 10.79 0.51 -11.72
C TRP A 207 11.70 1.64 -11.25
N ARG A 208 12.77 1.34 -10.52
CA ARG A 208 13.76 2.32 -10.09
C ARG A 208 14.46 2.97 -11.28
N ASN A 209 14.88 2.18 -12.27
CA ASN A 209 15.53 2.68 -13.48
C ASN A 209 14.58 3.51 -14.35
N LEU A 210 13.32 3.08 -14.49
CA LEU A 210 12.28 3.88 -15.14
C LEU A 210 12.00 5.19 -14.39
N LEU A 211 11.99 5.17 -13.05
CA LEU A 211 11.85 6.36 -12.22
C LEU A 211 13.00 7.33 -12.44
N GLU A 212 14.23 6.81 -12.52
CA GLU A 212 15.44 7.58 -12.76
C GLU A 212 15.42 8.24 -14.13
N GLY A 213 15.12 7.44 -15.14
CA GLY A 213 15.06 7.81 -16.53
C GLY A 213 15.80 6.78 -17.36
N ILE A 214 15.28 6.51 -18.54
CA ILE A 214 15.86 5.56 -19.50
C ILE A 214 16.23 6.28 -20.80
N LYS A 215 17.05 5.64 -21.61
CA LYS A 215 17.38 6.01 -23.00
C LYS A 215 17.40 4.77 -23.88
N VAL A 216 17.45 4.97 -25.18
CA VAL A 216 17.77 3.91 -26.15
C VAL A 216 19.25 4.05 -26.51
N ASP A 217 20.02 2.98 -26.41
CA ASP A 217 21.44 2.98 -26.78
C ASP A 217 21.64 2.81 -28.30
N GLY A 218 22.91 2.81 -28.75
CA GLY A 218 23.25 2.66 -30.17
C GLY A 218 22.84 1.32 -30.79
N THR A 219 22.44 0.34 -29.98
CA THR A 219 21.95 -0.98 -30.42
C THR A 219 20.42 -1.08 -30.44
N GLY A 220 19.72 0.00 -30.11
CA GLY A 220 18.27 0.01 -30.00
C GLY A 220 17.74 -0.54 -28.67
N ARG A 221 18.60 -0.85 -27.69
CA ARG A 221 18.19 -1.38 -26.39
C ARG A 221 17.81 -0.28 -25.42
N VAL A 222 16.81 -0.53 -24.59
CA VAL A 222 16.45 0.38 -23.51
C VAL A 222 17.46 0.21 -22.36
N VAL A 223 18.12 1.28 -21.95
CA VAL A 223 19.09 1.26 -20.85
C VAL A 223 18.81 2.38 -19.84
N PRO A 224 19.17 2.21 -18.56
CA PRO A 224 19.08 3.28 -17.56
C PRO A 224 19.97 4.46 -17.95
N LYS A 225 19.55 5.68 -17.59
CA LYS A 225 20.42 6.85 -17.65
C LYS A 225 21.48 6.80 -16.55
N THR A 226 22.68 7.22 -16.89
CA THR A 226 23.78 7.44 -15.94
C THR A 226 23.60 8.76 -15.19
N ALA A 227 24.31 8.94 -14.07
CA ALA A 227 24.26 10.18 -13.29
C ALA A 227 24.63 11.43 -14.13
N ALA A 228 25.63 11.32 -14.99
CA ALA A 228 26.09 12.40 -15.87
C ALA A 228 25.03 12.85 -16.88
N GLU A 229 24.10 11.96 -17.25
CA GLU A 229 23.01 12.25 -18.19
C GLU A 229 21.79 12.91 -17.53
N HIS A 230 21.79 12.99 -16.20
CA HIS A 230 20.78 13.74 -15.47
C HIS A 230 21.17 15.21 -15.41
N LYS A 231 20.19 16.12 -15.55
CA LYS A 231 20.41 17.57 -15.40
C LYS A 231 21.03 17.95 -14.06
N SER A 232 20.82 17.15 -13.02
CA SER A 232 21.41 17.34 -11.70
C SER A 232 22.84 16.81 -11.56
N GLY A 233 23.38 16.08 -12.55
CA GLY A 233 24.64 15.34 -12.43
C GLY A 233 24.57 14.16 -11.45
N THR A 234 23.42 13.91 -10.83
CA THR A 234 23.20 12.84 -9.83
C THR A 234 21.89 12.11 -10.08
N LEU A 235 21.86 10.82 -9.77
CA LEU A 235 20.62 10.04 -9.64
C LEU A 235 19.80 10.55 -8.44
N LYS A 236 18.48 10.34 -8.44
CA LYS A 236 17.61 10.73 -7.31
C LYS A 236 18.00 9.99 -6.04
N GLN A 237 18.36 8.71 -6.15
CA GLN A 237 18.82 7.91 -5.01
C GLN A 237 20.15 8.41 -4.39
N ASN A 238 20.97 9.14 -5.17
CA ASN A 238 22.31 9.57 -4.76
C ASN A 238 22.40 11.09 -4.52
N ARG A 239 21.26 11.79 -4.40
CA ARG A 239 21.27 13.25 -4.33
C ARG A 239 21.74 13.73 -2.96
N ALA A 240 22.86 14.44 -2.90
CA ALA A 240 23.37 15.05 -1.68
C ALA A 240 22.29 15.93 -1.00
N GLY A 241 22.11 15.75 0.30
CA GLY A 241 21.10 16.47 1.10
C GLY A 241 19.64 16.05 0.86
N GLY A 242 19.38 15.10 -0.04
CA GLY A 242 18.05 14.53 -0.27
C GLY A 242 17.90 13.18 0.40
N SER A 243 16.71 12.91 0.95
CA SER A 243 16.34 11.54 1.36
C SER A 243 15.80 10.77 0.17
N PHE A 244 15.99 9.45 0.13
CA PHE A 244 15.40 8.56 -0.87
C PHE A 244 14.94 7.25 -0.24
N GLY A 245 13.63 7.04 -0.17
CA GLY A 245 13.01 5.83 0.33
C GLY A 245 12.31 5.06 -0.79
N GLU A 246 12.38 3.74 -0.71
CA GLU A 246 11.67 2.84 -1.62
C GLU A 246 10.99 1.71 -0.84
N VAL A 247 9.77 1.40 -1.29
CA VAL A 247 9.03 0.20 -0.95
C VAL A 247 8.86 -0.63 -2.22
N SER A 248 9.18 -1.93 -2.15
CA SER A 248 8.96 -2.88 -3.24
C SER A 248 8.26 -4.15 -2.76
N ARG A 249 7.76 -4.94 -3.72
CA ARG A 249 7.04 -6.21 -3.45
C ARG A 249 7.79 -7.19 -2.56
N LEU A 250 9.12 -7.13 -2.56
CA LEU A 250 9.98 -8.01 -1.74
C LEU A 250 9.86 -7.76 -0.24
N GLN A 251 9.33 -6.60 0.15
CA GLN A 251 9.23 -6.21 1.56
C GLN A 251 7.87 -6.54 2.18
N TYR A 252 6.84 -6.88 1.39
CA TYR A 252 5.48 -6.96 1.92
C TYR A 252 4.55 -8.01 1.30
N VAL A 253 4.86 -8.58 0.13
CA VAL A 253 3.97 -9.59 -0.49
C VAL A 253 4.72 -10.77 -1.10
N SER A 254 6.04 -10.67 -1.26
CA SER A 254 6.82 -11.72 -1.91
C SER A 254 8.23 -11.84 -1.39
N ARG A 255 8.84 -13.00 -1.63
CA ARG A 255 10.28 -13.26 -1.43
C ARG A 255 10.86 -13.91 -2.68
N LEU A 256 12.16 -13.73 -2.88
CA LEU A 256 12.91 -14.38 -3.96
C LEU A 256 13.35 -15.78 -3.49
N LYS A 257 13.04 -16.81 -4.28
CA LYS A 257 13.52 -18.18 -4.07
C LYS A 257 14.98 -18.33 -4.53
N PRO A 258 15.72 -19.36 -4.07
CA PRO A 258 17.09 -19.61 -4.53
C PRO A 258 17.22 -19.80 -6.05
N ASN A 259 16.15 -20.24 -6.73
CA ASN A 259 16.11 -20.40 -8.19
C ASN A 259 15.75 -19.10 -8.94
N GLY A 260 15.71 -17.95 -8.26
CA GLY A 260 15.35 -16.66 -8.84
C GLY A 260 13.85 -16.43 -9.06
N ASN A 261 12.98 -17.41 -8.77
CA ASN A 261 11.53 -17.21 -8.89
C ASN A 261 10.95 -16.50 -7.67
N PHE A 262 9.90 -15.72 -7.89
CA PHE A 262 9.14 -15.09 -6.80
C PHE A 262 8.13 -16.05 -6.19
N GLU A 263 8.00 -16.02 -4.87
CA GLU A 263 6.91 -16.62 -4.13
C GLU A 263 6.01 -15.54 -3.56
N ALA A 264 4.69 -15.70 -3.62
CA ALA A 264 3.72 -14.76 -3.04
C ALA A 264 3.59 -14.93 -1.51
N VAL A 265 4.73 -14.93 -0.83
CA VAL A 265 4.85 -15.06 0.63
C VAL A 265 6.00 -14.16 1.11
N THR A 266 5.91 -13.65 2.33
CA THR A 266 7.03 -13.00 3.02
C THR A 266 7.61 -13.92 4.08
N ASN A 267 8.81 -13.64 4.58
CA ASN A 267 9.37 -14.42 5.69
C ASN A 267 8.52 -14.29 6.95
N GLU A 268 7.99 -13.09 7.19
CA GLU A 268 7.11 -12.80 8.32
C GLU A 268 5.77 -13.52 8.20
N SER A 269 5.14 -13.53 7.03
CA SER A 269 3.86 -14.23 6.83
C SER A 269 4.01 -15.75 6.90
N ASP A 270 5.11 -16.31 6.36
CA ASP A 270 5.42 -17.74 6.45
C ASP A 270 5.69 -18.17 7.91
N ALA A 271 6.50 -17.39 8.64
CA ALA A 271 6.74 -17.63 10.07
C ALA A 271 5.44 -17.54 10.89
N PHE A 272 4.58 -16.57 10.56
CA PHE A 272 3.30 -16.39 11.23
C PHE A 272 2.33 -17.52 10.90
N GLU A 273 2.23 -17.95 9.64
CA GLU A 273 1.43 -19.11 9.24
C GLU A 273 1.84 -20.35 10.03
N LYS A 274 3.13 -20.72 10.01
CA LYS A 274 3.70 -21.84 10.78
C LYS A 274 3.39 -21.76 12.27
N TYR A 275 3.45 -20.56 12.84
CA TYR A 275 3.08 -20.33 14.24
C TYR A 275 1.59 -20.66 14.46
N LEU A 276 0.69 -20.16 13.61
CA LEU A 276 -0.73 -20.47 13.70
C LEU A 276 -1.00 -21.96 13.50
N GLU A 277 -0.28 -22.63 12.60
CA GLU A 277 -0.40 -24.08 12.38
C GLU A 277 0.00 -24.91 13.61
N LYS A 278 1.12 -24.54 14.25
CA LYS A 278 1.61 -25.22 15.44
C LYS A 278 0.73 -25.02 16.66
N ASN A 279 0.07 -23.86 16.76
CA ASN A 279 -0.73 -23.47 17.92
C ASN A 279 -2.24 -23.49 17.64
N ARG A 280 -2.71 -24.28 16.67
CA ARG A 280 -4.15 -24.45 16.42
C ARG A 280 -4.81 -25.05 17.66
N THR A 281 -5.87 -24.39 18.13
CA THR A 281 -6.71 -24.87 19.23
C THR A 281 -8.09 -25.26 18.71
N GLY A 282 -8.74 -26.20 19.42
CA GLY A 282 -10.15 -26.52 19.22
C GLY A 282 -10.50 -27.00 17.80
N TYR A 283 -11.34 -26.22 17.12
CA TYR A 283 -12.02 -26.61 15.87
C TYR A 283 -11.35 -26.07 14.60
N VAL A 284 -10.16 -25.48 14.69
CA VAL A 284 -9.46 -24.91 13.52
C VAL A 284 -8.80 -26.01 12.69
N THR A 285 -9.32 -26.28 11.49
CA THR A 285 -8.84 -27.38 10.63
C THR A 285 -7.76 -26.95 9.64
N LYS A 286 -7.85 -25.72 9.14
CA LYS A 286 -6.91 -25.15 8.16
C LYS A 286 -6.68 -23.68 8.46
N VAL A 287 -5.45 -23.23 8.24
CA VAL A 287 -5.04 -21.82 8.29
C VAL A 287 -4.33 -21.49 6.99
N GLN A 288 -4.58 -20.30 6.46
CA GLN A 288 -3.82 -19.72 5.36
C GLN A 288 -3.51 -18.26 5.67
N VAL A 289 -2.29 -17.80 5.38
CA VAL A 289 -1.85 -16.42 5.62
C VAL A 289 -1.43 -15.76 4.29
N ASN A 290 -2.20 -14.75 3.86
CA ASN A 290 -1.94 -14.00 2.64
C ASN A 290 -1.36 -12.62 2.98
N PRO A 291 -0.08 -12.34 2.70
CA PRO A 291 0.52 -11.05 3.01
C PRO A 291 0.01 -9.93 2.09
N PHE A 292 -0.05 -8.72 2.61
CA PHE A 292 -0.32 -7.50 1.84
C PHE A 292 0.33 -6.28 2.48
N GLY A 293 0.41 -5.18 1.74
CA GLY A 293 1.05 -3.95 2.20
C GLY A 293 0.12 -2.74 2.15
N CYS A 294 0.41 -1.75 2.99
CA CYS A 294 -0.13 -0.40 2.90
C CYS A 294 1.03 0.59 3.03
N VAL A 295 1.08 1.59 2.16
CA VAL A 295 1.98 2.73 2.36
C VAL A 295 1.16 3.94 2.79
N PHE A 296 1.54 4.48 3.93
CA PHE A 296 0.99 5.72 4.47
C PHE A 296 2.10 6.68 4.85
N GLY A 297 1.74 7.92 5.11
CA GLY A 297 2.66 8.91 5.65
C GLY A 297 1.96 9.83 6.64
N LEU A 298 2.73 10.27 7.64
CA LEU A 298 2.29 11.29 8.58
C LEU A 298 3.31 12.42 8.63
N ARG A 299 2.80 13.64 8.63
CA ARG A 299 3.57 14.86 8.81
C ARG A 299 3.60 15.24 10.29
N ASN A 300 4.79 15.38 10.86
CA ASN A 300 4.95 15.85 12.24
C ASN A 300 4.71 17.37 12.36
N ASP A 301 4.73 17.90 13.58
CA ASP A 301 4.49 19.34 13.82
C ASP A 301 5.60 20.22 13.24
N GLY A 302 6.82 19.67 13.13
CA GLY A 302 7.94 20.28 12.42
C GLY A 302 7.81 20.23 10.90
N GLY A 303 6.68 19.79 10.34
CA GLY A 303 6.42 19.74 8.90
C GLY A 303 7.13 18.63 8.14
N ALA A 304 7.95 17.80 8.79
CA ALA A 304 8.65 16.70 8.14
C ALA A 304 7.73 15.48 7.99
N TRP A 305 7.79 14.84 6.83
CA TRP A 305 7.08 13.61 6.52
C TRP A 305 7.88 12.38 6.97
N ALA A 306 7.18 11.46 7.63
CA ALA A 306 7.60 10.08 7.77
C ALA A 306 6.68 9.20 6.90
N PHE A 307 7.26 8.46 5.94
CA PHE A 307 6.50 7.45 5.19
C PHE A 307 6.82 6.05 5.71
N THR A 308 5.75 5.27 5.87
CA THR A 308 5.78 3.97 6.51
C THR A 308 5.13 2.93 5.61
N LEU A 309 5.81 1.80 5.47
CA LEU A 309 5.23 0.55 4.97
C LEU A 309 4.63 -0.19 6.17
N GLN A 310 3.32 -0.40 6.14
CA GLN A 310 2.64 -1.38 6.97
C GLN A 310 2.66 -2.74 6.28
N ARG A 311 3.18 -3.77 6.94
CA ARG A 311 3.13 -5.17 6.49
C ARG A 311 1.98 -5.84 7.20
N ASN A 312 1.03 -6.34 6.46
CA ASN A 312 -0.17 -6.98 7.00
C ASN A 312 -0.30 -8.39 6.45
N ALA A 313 -1.18 -9.17 7.06
CA ALA A 313 -1.67 -10.40 6.46
C ALA A 313 -3.15 -10.60 6.73
N CYS A 314 -3.83 -11.19 5.73
CA CYS A 314 -5.15 -11.76 5.88
C CYS A 314 -4.99 -13.24 6.27
N VAL A 315 -5.54 -13.60 7.42
CA VAL A 315 -5.62 -14.97 7.91
C VAL A 315 -7.00 -15.49 7.56
N SER A 316 -7.05 -16.55 6.76
CA SER A 316 -8.26 -17.33 6.60
C SER A 316 -8.15 -18.63 7.38
N TYR A 317 -9.22 -19.04 8.06
CA TYR A 317 -9.24 -20.29 8.79
C TYR A 317 -10.61 -20.96 8.75
N HIS A 318 -10.59 -22.28 8.74
CA HIS A 318 -11.80 -23.10 8.74
C HIS A 318 -12.11 -23.56 10.16
N ARG A 319 -13.39 -23.49 10.55
CA ARG A 319 -13.84 -24.12 11.80
C ARG A 319 -14.96 -25.11 11.58
N VAL A 320 -14.89 -26.18 12.37
CA VAL A 320 -15.98 -27.13 12.55
C VAL A 320 -17.00 -26.56 13.52
N TYR A 321 -18.27 -26.54 13.11
CA TYR A 321 -19.37 -26.22 14.02
C TYR A 321 -19.84 -27.49 14.74
N VAL A 322 -19.71 -27.54 16.06
CA VAL A 322 -20.37 -28.57 16.86
C VAL A 322 -21.77 -28.08 17.22
N LYS A 323 -22.77 -28.59 16.51
CA LYS A 323 -24.17 -28.35 16.87
C LYS A 323 -24.42 -28.97 18.25
N LYS A 324 -24.60 -28.13 19.28
CA LYS A 324 -25.08 -28.58 20.58
C LYS A 324 -26.48 -29.15 20.39
N SER A 325 -26.60 -30.46 20.39
CA SER A 325 -27.88 -31.16 20.47
C SER A 325 -28.46 -30.93 21.86
N LEU A 326 -29.71 -30.46 21.93
CA LEU A 326 -30.43 -30.21 23.19
C LEU A 326 -30.68 -31.50 24.00
N PHE A 327 -30.50 -32.68 23.40
CA PHE A 327 -30.89 -33.96 24.00
C PHE A 327 -29.80 -35.04 23.97
N SER A 328 -28.57 -34.73 23.56
CA SER A 328 -27.47 -35.71 23.65
C SER A 328 -26.29 -35.16 24.45
N LYS A 329 -25.77 -35.99 25.37
CA LYS A 329 -24.43 -35.82 25.96
C LYS A 329 -23.48 -35.47 24.82
N ALA A 330 -22.82 -34.32 24.92
CA ALA A 330 -21.99 -33.76 23.85
C ALA A 330 -21.07 -34.84 23.25
N LYS A 331 -21.47 -35.42 22.12
CA LYS A 331 -20.67 -36.41 21.41
C LYS A 331 -19.80 -35.61 20.46
N THR A 332 -18.49 -35.53 20.74
CA THR A 332 -17.51 -34.97 19.82
C THR A 332 -17.67 -35.73 18.51
N VAL A 333 -18.17 -35.07 17.46
CA VAL A 333 -18.36 -35.69 16.15
C VAL A 333 -16.97 -35.82 15.53
N SER A 334 -16.34 -36.97 15.72
CA SER A 334 -15.07 -37.31 15.08
C SER A 334 -15.27 -37.32 13.56
N HIS A 335 -14.41 -36.60 12.86
CA HIS A 335 -14.44 -36.47 11.40
C HIS A 335 -14.01 -37.78 10.75
N GLY A 336 -14.97 -38.52 10.21
CA GLY A 336 -14.69 -39.43 9.10
C GLY A 336 -14.71 -38.63 7.79
N PRO A 337 -13.96 -39.04 6.75
CA PRO A 337 -13.84 -38.33 5.48
C PRO A 337 -15.16 -38.10 4.71
N ASP A 338 -16.26 -38.73 5.11
CA ASP A 338 -17.52 -38.77 4.34
C ASP A 338 -18.67 -37.87 4.87
N LYS A 339 -18.50 -37.10 5.96
CA LYS A 339 -19.60 -36.28 6.50
C LYS A 339 -19.51 -34.81 6.11
N LYS A 340 -20.45 -34.40 5.22
CA LYS A 340 -20.75 -33.05 4.71
C LYS A 340 -21.16 -32.03 5.79
N THR A 341 -20.34 -31.83 6.83
CA THR A 341 -20.51 -30.66 7.70
C THR A 341 -19.82 -29.50 7.00
N PRO A 342 -20.50 -28.35 6.77
CA PRO A 342 -19.86 -27.25 6.07
C PRO A 342 -18.76 -26.66 6.95
N ASP A 343 -17.51 -26.75 6.49
CA ASP A 343 -16.42 -25.98 7.07
C ASP A 343 -16.74 -24.49 6.89
N LEU A 344 -16.91 -23.77 8.01
CA LEU A 344 -17.14 -22.34 7.96
C LEU A 344 -15.80 -21.63 7.80
N LEU A 345 -15.70 -20.80 6.76
CA LEU A 345 -14.52 -20.01 6.47
C LEU A 345 -14.62 -18.65 7.17
N PHE A 346 -13.63 -18.34 7.99
CA PHE A 346 -13.50 -17.08 8.71
C PHE A 346 -12.27 -16.32 8.23
N TYR A 347 -12.29 -15.01 8.42
CA TYR A 347 -11.19 -14.13 8.06
C TYR A 347 -10.83 -13.19 9.21
N SER A 348 -9.56 -12.87 9.32
CA SER A 348 -9.02 -11.83 10.19
C SER A 348 -7.84 -11.15 9.50
N ALA A 349 -7.62 -9.87 9.75
CA ALA A 349 -6.42 -9.20 9.29
C ALA A 349 -5.58 -8.79 10.48
N VAL A 350 -4.26 -8.91 10.30
CA VAL A 350 -3.28 -8.67 11.34
C VAL A 350 -2.13 -7.84 10.78
N ASN A 351 -1.51 -7.06 11.65
CA ASN A 351 -0.31 -6.32 11.32
C ASN A 351 0.91 -7.18 11.69
N LEU A 352 1.77 -7.43 10.70
CA LEU A 352 3.01 -8.21 10.86
C LEU A 352 4.20 -7.34 11.27
N GLY A 353 4.07 -6.02 11.16
CA GLY A 353 5.05 -5.02 11.51
C GLY A 353 5.03 -3.85 10.54
N PHE A 354 5.92 -2.89 10.77
CA PHE A 354 6.04 -1.73 9.91
C PHE A 354 7.50 -1.33 9.70
N THR A 355 7.74 -0.55 8.66
CA THR A 355 9.06 -0.03 8.32
C THR A 355 8.94 1.42 7.86
N ARG A 356 9.58 2.34 8.59
CA ARG A 356 9.74 3.72 8.11
C ARG A 356 10.82 3.73 7.04
N PHE A 357 10.47 4.14 5.82
CA PHE A 357 11.38 4.09 4.68
C PHE A 357 11.82 5.47 4.20
N PHE A 358 11.22 6.54 4.73
CA PHE A 358 11.61 7.91 4.41
C PHE A 358 11.31 8.86 5.58
N PRO A 359 12.25 9.75 5.95
CA PRO A 359 13.63 9.80 5.45
C PRO A 359 14.44 8.54 5.84
N GLN A 360 15.34 8.07 4.97
CA GLN A 360 16.20 6.89 5.18
C GLN A 360 17.06 7.02 6.45
N PRO A 361 17.35 5.91 7.13
CA PRO A 361 16.35 5.11 7.80
C PRO A 361 16.61 5.15 9.31
N SER A 362 15.57 5.28 10.13
CA SER A 362 15.67 5.02 11.56
C SER A 362 14.54 4.10 11.98
N LEU A 363 14.90 2.83 12.21
CA LEU A 363 14.14 1.76 12.88
C LEU A 363 13.13 0.94 12.04
N VAL A 364 13.36 -0.38 12.08
CA VAL A 364 12.37 -1.43 11.79
C VAL A 364 11.79 -1.87 13.13
N HIS A 365 10.46 -1.85 13.29
CA HIS A 365 9.79 -2.33 14.49
C HIS A 365 8.92 -3.56 14.16
N TYR A 366 8.97 -4.57 15.02
CA TYR A 366 8.21 -5.82 14.90
C TYR A 366 7.20 -5.91 16.05
N HIS A 367 5.91 -6.10 15.75
CA HIS A 367 4.83 -6.16 16.75
C HIS A 367 3.98 -7.45 16.68
N ALA A 368 4.49 -8.52 16.07
CA ALA A 368 3.62 -9.64 15.67
C ALA A 368 3.21 -10.61 16.81
N LYS A 369 3.90 -10.66 17.95
CA LYS A 369 3.77 -11.84 18.85
C LYS A 369 2.70 -11.77 19.94
N GLU A 370 2.24 -10.59 20.35
CA GLU A 370 1.41 -10.49 21.58
C GLU A 370 -0.07 -10.18 21.35
N SER A 371 -0.49 -9.82 20.12
CA SER A 371 -1.83 -9.26 19.87
C SER A 371 -2.88 -10.23 19.33
N ILE A 372 -2.54 -11.51 19.08
CA ILE A 372 -3.42 -12.45 18.38
C ILE A 372 -3.77 -13.63 19.28
N GLN A 373 -4.93 -13.51 19.94
CA GLN A 373 -5.59 -14.64 20.59
C GLN A 373 -6.50 -15.32 19.55
N ILE A 374 -6.09 -16.49 19.04
CA ILE A 374 -6.98 -17.36 18.25
C ILE A 374 -7.86 -18.09 19.27
N TYR A 375 -9.14 -17.71 19.33
CA TYR A 375 -10.13 -18.36 20.19
C TYR A 375 -10.77 -19.55 19.51
#